data_AF-A0A2T2PUW5-F1
#
_entry.id   AF-A0A2T2PUW5-F1
#
_cell.length_a   1.000
_cell.length_b   1.000
_cell.length_c   1.000
_cell.angle_alpha   90.00
_cell.angle_beta   90.00
_cell.angle_gamma   90.00
#
_symmetry.space_group_name_H-M   'P 1'
#
loop_
_entity.id
_entity.type
_entity.pdbx_description
1 polymer ?
#
loop_
_entity_poly.entity_id
_entity_poly.type
_entity_poly.pdbx_seq_one_letter_code
_entity_poly.pdbx_strand_id
1 'polypeptide(L)'
;MALSKLQSDILRLLAQNRSDSSYLAGGLMLNKDWQRRSDDIDIFHDTDEEVTESAKADLAVLDTAGFKTHRDFIVYGCVDATISRDSETTVIQWFAETRLRFFPLVKDEQWGARLHQADLAVNKVLAAAGRSKARDIADLVAIGHDYCPLGPLVLAAAGKPPNFSPRRTTDEIRRHALSIPAEEFAAVKGLPSEWSAAFIRDEVLRLIEAADRYVMTAPPEMTGRLAVDKEGVPIEMSDLNRADAILRKATAEPEVMPAPADFNAIGWSPDHP
;
A
#
# COMPACT_ATOMS: atom_id res chain seq x y z
N MET A 1 5.59 0.65 -16.40
CA MET A 1 5.76 0.90 -14.95
C MET A 1 5.59 2.37 -14.68
N ALA A 2 4.89 2.73 -13.61
CA ALA A 2 4.61 4.12 -13.24
C ALA A 2 5.82 4.86 -12.65
N LEU A 3 6.88 4.12 -12.27
CA LEU A 3 8.04 4.66 -11.58
C LEU A 3 8.88 5.56 -12.48
N SER A 4 9.41 6.63 -11.91
CA SER A 4 10.46 7.40 -12.58
C SER A 4 11.76 6.61 -12.69
N LYS A 5 12.68 7.08 -13.54
CA LYS A 5 14.02 6.50 -13.63
C LYS A 5 14.75 6.64 -12.29
N LEU A 6 14.71 7.82 -11.67
CA LEU A 6 15.28 8.06 -10.34
C LEU A 6 14.76 7.05 -9.29
N GLN A 7 13.44 6.89 -9.19
CA GLN A 7 12.84 5.94 -8.24
C GLN A 7 13.28 4.51 -8.53
N SER A 8 13.28 4.10 -9.80
CA SER A 8 13.69 2.76 -10.20
C SER A 8 15.16 2.47 -9.84
N ASP A 9 16.05 3.43 -10.05
CA ASP A 9 17.47 3.28 -9.75
C ASP A 9 17.72 3.24 -8.23
N ILE A 10 16.99 4.05 -7.45
CA ILE A 10 17.03 4.02 -5.98
C ILE A 10 16.57 2.64 -5.47
N LEU A 11 15.41 2.15 -5.92
CA LEU A 11 14.85 0.89 -5.42
C LEU A 11 15.76 -0.30 -5.70
N ARG A 12 16.41 -0.36 -6.87
CA ARG A 12 17.37 -1.43 -7.19
C ARG A 12 18.57 -1.45 -6.26
N LEU A 13 19.07 -0.28 -5.87
CA LEU A 13 20.21 -0.18 -4.95
C LEU A 13 19.80 -0.55 -3.51
N LEU A 14 18.62 -0.10 -3.09
CA LEU A 14 18.12 -0.37 -1.73
C LEU A 14 17.51 -1.76 -1.56
N ALA A 15 17.32 -2.51 -2.65
CA ALA A 15 16.72 -3.85 -2.62
C ALA A 15 17.44 -4.81 -1.65
N GLN A 16 18.77 -4.75 -1.61
CA GLN A 16 19.59 -5.60 -0.73
C GLN A 16 19.43 -5.26 0.76
N ASN A 17 18.97 -4.04 1.08
CA ASN A 17 18.73 -3.60 2.45
C ASN A 17 17.30 -3.91 2.93
N ARG A 18 16.48 -4.56 2.10
CA ARG A 18 15.14 -5.01 2.50
C ARG A 18 15.21 -6.40 3.12
N SER A 19 14.38 -6.64 4.13
CA SER A 19 14.37 -7.83 4.97
C SER A 19 12.93 -8.18 5.37
N ASP A 20 12.75 -9.12 6.32
CA ASP A 20 11.43 -9.41 6.88
C ASP A 20 10.89 -8.30 7.81
N SER A 21 11.77 -7.40 8.25
CA SER A 21 11.46 -6.25 9.10
C SER A 21 11.73 -4.89 8.44
N SER A 22 12.21 -4.85 7.19
CA SER A 22 12.36 -3.63 6.39
C SER A 22 11.88 -3.86 4.96
N TYR A 23 10.78 -3.24 4.55
CA TYR A 23 10.11 -3.61 3.30
C TYR A 23 9.42 -2.42 2.65
N LEU A 24 9.30 -2.47 1.32
CA LEU A 24 8.65 -1.43 0.54
C LEU A 24 7.13 -1.50 0.65
N ALA A 25 6.51 -0.33 0.66
CA ALA A 25 5.07 -0.19 0.77
C ALA A 25 4.56 1.04 -0.01
N GLY A 26 3.40 1.56 0.38
CA GLY A 26 2.97 2.88 -0.05
C GLY A 26 2.28 2.95 -1.41
N GLY A 27 2.03 4.19 -1.84
CA GLY A 27 1.41 4.46 -3.14
C GLY A 27 2.26 4.01 -4.32
N LEU A 28 3.58 4.04 -4.17
CA LEU A 28 4.51 3.65 -5.22
C LEU A 28 4.43 2.15 -5.51
N MET A 29 4.49 1.30 -4.48
CA MET A 29 4.35 -0.15 -4.65
C MET A 29 2.95 -0.57 -5.08
N LEU A 30 1.90 0.11 -4.61
CA LEU A 30 0.53 -0.18 -5.04
C LEU A 30 0.37 0.02 -6.56
N ASN A 31 0.86 1.16 -7.07
CA ASN A 31 0.61 1.60 -8.43
C ASN A 31 1.74 1.26 -9.42
N LYS A 32 2.68 0.39 -9.05
CA LYS A 32 3.84 0.04 -9.87
C LYS A 32 3.50 -0.37 -11.32
N ASP A 33 2.35 -1.01 -11.50
CA ASP A 33 1.84 -1.51 -12.78
C ASP A 33 0.66 -0.70 -13.34
N TRP A 34 0.23 0.35 -12.63
CA TRP A 34 -0.92 1.19 -13.01
C TRP A 34 -0.44 2.56 -13.51
N GLN A 35 -1.35 3.41 -14.00
CA GLN A 35 -0.95 4.70 -14.56
C GLN A 35 -0.52 5.70 -13.47
N ARG A 36 -1.24 5.71 -12.33
CA ARG A 36 -1.03 6.67 -11.24
C ARG A 36 0.41 6.58 -10.73
N ARG A 37 1.06 7.73 -10.58
CA ARG A 37 2.45 7.84 -10.10
C ARG A 37 2.50 8.31 -8.66
N SER A 38 3.39 7.75 -7.85
CA SER A 38 3.67 8.26 -6.50
C SER A 38 4.89 9.19 -6.52
N ASP A 39 4.90 10.13 -5.59
CA ASP A 39 5.98 11.12 -5.43
C ASP A 39 7.08 10.63 -4.49
N ASP A 40 6.72 9.70 -3.62
CA ASP A 40 7.46 9.20 -2.46
C ASP A 40 7.73 7.70 -2.56
N ILE A 41 8.83 7.27 -1.95
CA ILE A 41 9.15 5.88 -1.68
C ILE A 41 8.91 5.64 -0.19
N ASP A 42 8.02 4.71 0.12
CA ASP A 42 7.71 4.34 1.50
C ASP A 42 8.42 3.02 1.86
N ILE A 43 9.22 3.04 2.95
CA ILE A 43 9.88 1.88 3.53
C ILE A 43 9.38 1.71 4.96
N PHE A 44 8.77 0.57 5.23
CA PHE A 44 8.18 0.28 6.53
C PHE A 44 9.12 -0.59 7.35
N HIS A 45 9.09 -0.38 8.67
CA HIS A 45 9.77 -1.21 9.65
C HIS A 45 8.82 -1.84 10.64
N ASP A 46 9.26 -2.96 11.22
CA ASP A 46 8.48 -3.68 12.23
C ASP A 46 8.56 -3.00 13.60
N THR A 47 9.66 -2.29 13.88
CA THR A 47 9.83 -1.52 15.13
C THR A 47 10.42 -0.14 14.90
N ASP A 48 10.18 0.77 15.85
CA ASP A 48 10.68 2.15 15.81
C ASP A 48 12.23 2.21 15.85
N GLU A 49 12.84 1.26 16.56
CA GLU A 49 14.30 1.19 16.78
C GLU A 49 15.06 0.89 15.48
N GLU A 50 14.45 0.15 14.55
CA GLU A 50 15.07 -0.22 13.27
C GLU A 50 15.15 0.96 12.29
N VAL A 51 14.20 1.91 12.37
CA VAL A 51 13.99 2.96 11.38
C VAL A 51 15.24 3.81 11.17
N THR A 52 15.85 4.29 12.27
CA THR A 52 16.97 5.25 12.19
C THR A 52 18.22 4.60 11.59
N GLU A 53 18.57 3.39 12.00
CA GLU A 53 19.76 2.70 11.50
C GLU A 53 19.56 2.23 10.06
N SER A 54 18.35 1.77 9.71
CA SER A 54 18.02 1.43 8.32
C SER A 54 18.09 2.64 7.40
N ALA A 55 17.57 3.80 7.82
CA ALA A 55 17.68 5.02 7.05
C ALA A 55 19.14 5.46 6.87
N LYS A 56 19.97 5.37 7.92
CA LYS A 56 21.41 5.66 7.82
C LYS A 56 22.11 4.75 6.81
N ALA A 57 21.82 3.45 6.84
CA ALA A 57 22.42 2.47 5.93
C ALA A 57 22.01 2.73 4.47
N ASP A 58 20.72 2.96 4.22
CA ASP A 58 20.21 3.29 2.88
C ASP A 58 20.83 4.58 2.33
N LEU A 59 20.90 5.63 3.15
CA LEU A 59 21.48 6.91 2.73
C LEU A 59 22.97 6.77 2.41
N ALA A 60 23.72 5.96 3.16
CA ALA A 60 25.13 5.71 2.87
C ALA A 60 25.34 4.98 1.53
N VAL A 61 24.47 4.02 1.19
CA VAL A 61 24.46 3.34 -0.11
C VAL A 61 24.18 4.34 -1.24
N LEU A 62 23.20 5.23 -1.05
CA LEU A 62 22.85 6.25 -2.04
C LEU A 62 23.96 7.30 -2.23
N ASP A 63 24.57 7.77 -1.15
CA ASP A 63 25.71 8.71 -1.22
C ASP A 63 26.88 8.08 -1.98
N THR A 64 27.20 6.81 -1.70
CA THR A 64 28.27 6.06 -2.39
C THR A 64 27.96 5.88 -3.87
N ALA A 65 26.69 5.69 -4.22
CA ALA A 65 26.22 5.62 -5.61
C ALA A 65 26.12 7.00 -6.29
N GLY A 66 26.52 8.09 -5.62
CA GLY A 66 26.56 9.44 -6.18
C GLY A 66 25.21 10.17 -6.22
N PHE A 67 24.22 9.73 -5.46
CA PHE A 67 23.03 10.56 -5.20
C PHE A 67 23.38 11.66 -4.21
N LYS A 68 22.67 12.77 -4.29
CA LYS A 68 22.68 13.79 -3.24
C LYS A 68 21.57 13.47 -2.26
N THR A 69 21.93 13.23 -1.00
CA THR A 69 20.98 12.97 0.07
C THR A 69 20.84 14.19 0.99
N HIS A 70 19.62 14.53 1.37
CA HIS A 70 19.33 15.54 2.37
C HIS A 70 18.31 14.99 3.37
N ARG A 71 18.69 14.92 4.64
CA ARG A 71 17.78 14.46 5.71
C ARG A 71 16.89 15.63 6.10
N ASP A 72 15.61 15.51 5.82
CA ASP A 72 14.62 16.56 6.07
C ASP A 72 14.09 16.48 7.50
N PHE A 73 13.91 15.26 8.00
CA PHE A 73 13.27 15.02 9.29
C PHE A 73 13.76 13.72 9.94
N ILE A 74 13.99 13.75 11.26
CA ILE A 74 14.35 12.57 12.07
C ILE A 74 13.61 12.67 13.40
N VAL A 75 12.72 11.72 13.66
CA VAL A 75 12.12 11.47 14.97
C VAL A 75 12.12 9.97 15.25
N TYR A 76 11.87 9.60 16.50
CA TYR A 76 11.72 8.20 16.85
C TYR A 76 10.59 7.56 16.03
N GLY A 77 10.91 6.48 15.31
CA GLY A 77 9.96 5.78 14.43
C GLY A 77 9.69 6.42 13.07
N CYS A 78 10.32 7.54 12.70
CA CYS A 78 10.14 8.16 11.38
C CYS A 78 11.34 8.98 10.90
N VAL A 79 11.78 8.76 9.67
CA VAL A 79 12.83 9.52 8.98
C VAL A 79 12.35 9.87 7.57
N ASP A 80 12.52 11.13 7.18
CA ASP A 80 12.32 11.57 5.79
C ASP A 80 13.64 12.09 5.21
N ALA A 81 13.92 11.74 3.96
CA ALA A 81 15.04 12.30 3.22
C ALA A 81 14.70 12.57 1.76
N THR A 82 15.10 13.74 1.29
CA THR A 82 15.08 14.12 -0.11
C THR A 82 16.31 13.57 -0.81
N ILE A 83 16.07 12.81 -1.88
CA ILE A 83 17.11 12.19 -2.71
C ILE A 83 17.05 12.82 -4.08
N SER A 84 18.19 13.31 -4.57
CA SER A 84 18.26 13.94 -5.88
C SER A 84 19.44 13.44 -6.72
N ARG A 85 19.20 13.45 -8.03
CA ARG A 85 20.22 13.23 -9.07
C ARG A 85 19.85 14.09 -10.26
N ASP A 86 20.83 14.85 -10.76
CA ASP A 86 20.62 15.84 -11.80
C ASP A 86 19.49 16.83 -11.45
N SER A 87 18.44 16.91 -12.27
CA SER A 87 17.25 17.74 -12.05
C SER A 87 16.07 16.98 -11.44
N GLU A 88 16.22 15.69 -11.15
CA GLU A 88 15.17 14.86 -10.56
C GLU A 88 15.32 14.77 -9.05
N THR A 89 14.19 14.74 -8.35
CA THR A 89 14.12 14.57 -6.89
C THR A 89 12.97 13.65 -6.50
N THR A 90 13.13 12.93 -5.39
CA THR A 90 12.08 12.14 -4.74
C THR A 90 12.31 12.14 -3.25
N VAL A 91 11.28 11.83 -2.47
CA VAL A 91 11.39 11.68 -1.02
C VAL A 91 11.37 10.20 -0.69
N ILE A 92 12.25 9.76 0.18
CA ILE A 92 12.16 8.46 0.83
C ILE A 92 11.70 8.70 2.26
N GLN A 93 10.67 7.95 2.67
CA GLN A 93 10.14 7.94 4.01
C GLN A 93 10.38 6.56 4.63
N TRP A 94 11.07 6.52 5.76
CA TRP A 94 11.21 5.32 6.58
C TRP A 94 10.35 5.50 7.83
N PHE A 95 9.50 4.54 8.13
CA PHE A 95 8.65 4.62 9.31
C PHE A 95 8.26 3.26 9.85
N ALA A 96 8.05 3.20 11.16
CA ALA A 96 7.48 2.01 11.78
C ALA A 96 5.98 1.91 11.47
N GLU A 97 5.50 0.68 11.31
CA GLU A 97 4.09 0.40 11.07
C GLU A 97 3.61 -0.72 12.00
N THR A 98 2.29 -0.78 12.18
CA THR A 98 1.66 -1.94 12.80
C THR A 98 1.87 -3.18 11.91
N ARG A 99 2.67 -4.13 12.38
CA ARG A 99 3.04 -5.41 11.71
C ARG A 99 1.88 -6.32 11.27
N LEU A 100 0.63 -5.86 11.42
CA LEU A 100 -0.58 -6.57 11.04
C LEU A 100 -0.75 -6.64 9.51
N ARG A 101 -0.46 -7.80 8.92
CA ARG A 101 -0.60 -8.07 7.48
C ARG A 101 -1.57 -9.23 7.25
N PHE A 102 -2.13 -9.36 6.05
CA PHE A 102 -2.96 -10.51 5.63
C PHE A 102 -2.16 -11.55 4.84
N PHE A 103 -1.01 -11.13 4.29
CA PHE A 103 -0.10 -11.96 3.52
C PHE A 103 1.34 -11.83 4.03
N PRO A 104 2.19 -12.84 3.74
CA PRO A 104 3.63 -12.69 3.89
C PRO A 104 4.16 -11.55 2.99
N LEU A 105 5.34 -11.04 3.32
CA LEU A 105 6.05 -10.09 2.46
C LEU A 105 6.44 -10.76 1.15
N VAL A 106 6.16 -10.10 0.03
CA VAL A 106 6.59 -10.56 -1.28
C VAL A 106 8.08 -10.29 -1.43
N LYS A 107 8.83 -11.33 -1.79
CA LYS A 107 10.25 -11.22 -2.17
C LYS A 107 10.31 -10.92 -3.66
N ASP A 108 10.91 -9.78 -3.98
CA ASP A 108 10.98 -9.21 -5.31
C ASP A 108 12.45 -9.07 -5.71
N GLU A 109 12.85 -9.69 -6.82
CA GLU A 109 14.24 -9.69 -7.26
C GLU A 109 14.75 -8.28 -7.56
N GLN A 110 13.87 -7.36 -7.98
CA GLN A 110 14.27 -6.01 -8.34
C GLN A 110 14.26 -5.05 -7.16
N TRP A 111 13.42 -5.30 -6.17
CA TRP A 111 13.10 -4.33 -5.12
C TRP A 111 13.26 -4.86 -3.69
N GLY A 112 13.68 -6.12 -3.51
CA GLY A 112 13.82 -6.74 -2.21
C GLY A 112 12.47 -7.16 -1.62
N ALA A 113 12.26 -6.94 -0.32
CA ALA A 113 10.98 -7.24 0.33
C ALA A 113 9.96 -6.12 0.16
N ARG A 114 8.70 -6.46 -0.10
CA ARG A 114 7.57 -5.51 -0.19
C ARG A 114 6.26 -6.07 0.36
N LEU A 115 5.30 -5.20 0.67
CA LEU A 115 3.93 -5.64 0.98
C LEU A 115 3.26 -6.32 -0.22
N HIS A 116 2.35 -7.24 0.10
CA HIS A 116 1.46 -7.86 -0.88
C HIS A 116 0.46 -6.82 -1.43
N GLN A 117 0.01 -6.99 -2.68
CA GLN A 117 -0.91 -6.05 -3.34
C GLN A 117 -2.20 -5.87 -2.54
N ALA A 118 -2.75 -6.95 -1.99
CA ALA A 118 -3.94 -6.90 -1.16
C ALA A 118 -3.73 -6.10 0.15
N ASP A 119 -2.57 -6.26 0.81
CA ASP A 119 -2.23 -5.47 2.00
C ASP A 119 -2.11 -3.98 1.68
N LEU A 120 -1.47 -3.65 0.54
CA LEU A 120 -1.39 -2.26 0.05
C LEU A 120 -2.79 -1.68 -0.20
N ALA A 121 -3.69 -2.45 -0.82
CA ALA A 121 -5.06 -2.03 -1.10
C ALA A 121 -5.88 -1.79 0.19
N VAL A 122 -5.77 -2.68 1.18
CA VAL A 122 -6.41 -2.47 2.50
C VAL A 122 -5.83 -1.22 3.19
N ASN A 123 -4.51 -1.02 3.15
CA ASN A 123 -3.88 0.17 3.71
C ASN A 123 -4.36 1.46 3.04
N LYS A 124 -4.71 1.44 1.75
CA LYS A 124 -5.33 2.61 1.09
C LYS A 124 -6.76 2.88 1.52
N VAL A 125 -7.55 1.85 1.79
CA VAL A 125 -8.88 2.05 2.40
C VAL A 125 -8.75 2.70 3.78
N LEU A 126 -7.80 2.24 4.60
CA LEU A 126 -7.50 2.84 5.91
C LEU A 126 -7.03 4.29 5.78
N ALA A 127 -6.13 4.59 4.85
CA ALA A 127 -5.66 5.95 4.60
C ALA A 127 -6.79 6.88 4.13
N ALA A 128 -7.59 6.45 3.15
CA ALA A 128 -8.70 7.23 2.63
C ALA A 128 -9.79 7.49 3.69
N ALA A 129 -10.01 6.57 4.63
CA ALA A 129 -10.91 6.77 5.76
C ALA A 129 -10.29 7.64 6.87
N GLY A 130 -8.97 7.57 7.06
CA GLY A 130 -8.26 8.26 8.15
C GLY A 130 -7.89 9.71 7.83
N ARG A 131 -7.71 10.08 6.56
CA ARG A 131 -7.29 11.43 6.15
C ARG A 131 -7.91 11.88 4.83
N SER A 132 -8.04 13.19 4.68
CA SER A 132 -8.55 13.83 3.47
C SER A 132 -7.40 14.18 2.52
N LYS A 133 -7.06 13.28 1.59
CA LYS A 133 -6.05 13.49 0.55
C LYS A 133 -6.53 12.98 -0.81
N ALA A 134 -6.44 13.83 -1.84
CA ALA A 134 -6.85 13.48 -3.21
C ALA A 134 -6.21 12.18 -3.72
N ARG A 135 -4.92 11.98 -3.43
CA ARG A 135 -4.16 10.80 -3.86
C ARG A 135 -4.71 9.48 -3.31
N ASP A 136 -5.23 9.47 -2.08
CA ASP A 136 -5.78 8.25 -1.49
C ASP A 136 -7.13 7.90 -2.12
N ILE A 137 -7.95 8.91 -2.47
CA ILE A 137 -9.20 8.71 -3.21
C ILE A 137 -8.93 8.21 -4.64
N ALA A 138 -7.95 8.79 -5.33
CA ALA A 138 -7.54 8.32 -6.66
C ALA A 138 -7.00 6.88 -6.61
N ASP A 139 -6.28 6.50 -5.55
CA ASP A 139 -5.85 5.11 -5.34
C ASP A 139 -7.04 4.16 -5.21
N LEU A 140 -8.13 4.56 -4.53
CA LEU A 140 -9.34 3.73 -4.44
C LEU A 140 -10.01 3.51 -5.81
N VAL A 141 -10.02 4.55 -6.66
CA VAL A 141 -10.54 4.42 -8.03
C VAL A 141 -9.67 3.46 -8.85
N ALA A 142 -8.34 3.56 -8.74
CA ALA A 142 -7.41 2.64 -9.39
C ALA A 142 -7.59 1.20 -8.92
N ILE A 143 -7.73 0.98 -7.61
CA ILE A 143 -8.03 -0.35 -7.06
C ILE A 143 -9.33 -0.92 -7.65
N GLY A 144 -10.41 -0.11 -7.67
CA GLY A 144 -11.71 -0.54 -8.17
C GLY A 144 -11.75 -0.86 -9.66
N HIS A 145 -10.87 -0.24 -10.46
CA HIS A 145 -10.74 -0.47 -11.90
C HIS A 145 -9.80 -1.63 -12.23
N ASP A 146 -8.62 -1.64 -11.60
CA ASP A 146 -7.47 -2.43 -12.06
C ASP A 146 -7.15 -3.62 -11.15
N TYR A 147 -7.85 -3.78 -10.02
CA TYR A 147 -7.55 -4.84 -9.05
C TYR A 147 -8.76 -5.61 -8.52
N CYS A 148 -9.58 -5.00 -7.67
CA CYS A 148 -10.65 -5.71 -6.97
C CYS A 148 -11.77 -4.79 -6.48
N PRO A 149 -12.97 -5.33 -6.17
CA PRO A 149 -14.01 -4.59 -5.48
C PRO A 149 -13.54 -4.03 -4.12
N LEU A 150 -14.09 -2.89 -3.70
CA LEU A 150 -13.70 -2.27 -2.42
C LEU A 150 -14.35 -2.94 -1.20
N GLY A 151 -15.48 -3.63 -1.36
CA GLY A 151 -16.22 -4.27 -0.27
C GLY A 151 -15.37 -5.18 0.64
N PRO A 152 -14.62 -6.15 0.09
CA PRO A 152 -13.74 -7.03 0.86
C PRO A 152 -12.64 -6.28 1.60
N LEU A 153 -12.09 -5.22 0.99
CA LEU A 153 -11.07 -4.38 1.59
C LEU A 153 -11.62 -3.58 2.78
N VAL A 154 -12.85 -3.08 2.66
CA VAL A 154 -13.55 -2.35 3.73
C VAL A 154 -13.84 -3.26 4.92
N LEU A 155 -14.26 -4.52 4.70
CA LEU A 155 -14.42 -5.50 5.77
C LEU A 155 -13.09 -5.82 6.45
N ALA A 156 -12.04 -6.05 5.67
CA ALA A 156 -10.71 -6.35 6.17
C ALA A 156 -10.11 -5.20 7.01
N ALA A 157 -10.30 -3.96 6.56
CA ALA A 157 -9.83 -2.75 7.24
C ALA A 157 -10.32 -2.66 8.70
N ALA A 158 -11.51 -3.19 9.01
CA ALA A 158 -12.04 -3.20 10.38
C ALA A 158 -11.22 -4.04 11.38
N GLY A 159 -10.36 -4.94 10.88
CA GLY A 159 -9.46 -5.77 11.68
C GLY A 159 -8.10 -5.15 11.95
N LYS A 160 -7.86 -3.92 11.47
CA LYS A 160 -6.61 -3.18 11.65
C LYS A 160 -6.89 -1.82 12.32
N PRO A 161 -5.94 -1.27 13.11
CA PRO A 161 -6.04 0.08 13.63
C PRO A 161 -6.37 1.09 12.51
N PRO A 162 -7.26 2.07 12.76
CA PRO A 162 -7.89 2.42 14.05
C PRO A 162 -9.14 1.59 14.41
N ASN A 163 -9.39 0.45 13.74
CA ASN A 163 -10.53 -0.45 13.97
C ASN A 163 -11.89 0.23 13.77
N PHE A 164 -12.01 1.04 12.72
CA PHE A 164 -13.30 1.58 12.31
C PHE A 164 -14.22 0.45 11.86
N SER A 165 -15.51 0.58 12.18
CA SER A 165 -16.50 -0.33 11.62
C SER A 165 -16.55 -0.15 10.09
N PRO A 166 -16.90 -1.20 9.33
CA PRO A 166 -17.02 -1.13 7.87
C PRO A 166 -17.86 0.07 7.39
N ARG A 167 -19.00 0.34 8.05
CA ARG A 167 -19.85 1.50 7.75
C ARG A 167 -19.19 2.84 8.04
N ARG A 168 -18.47 2.96 9.17
CA ARG A 168 -17.73 4.20 9.45
C ARG A 168 -16.65 4.44 8.40
N THR A 169 -15.97 3.39 7.96
CA THR A 169 -14.97 3.46 6.89
C THR A 169 -15.57 4.00 5.60
N THR A 170 -16.72 3.47 5.14
CA THR A 170 -17.39 3.98 3.92
C THR A 170 -17.88 5.42 4.07
N ASP A 171 -18.42 5.78 5.24
CA ASP A 171 -18.88 7.14 5.53
C ASP A 171 -17.75 8.18 5.55
N GLU A 172 -16.61 7.87 6.17
CA GLU A 172 -15.45 8.78 6.18
C GLU A 172 -14.86 8.96 4.79
N ILE A 173 -14.72 7.88 4.00
CA ILE A 173 -14.24 7.98 2.63
C ILE A 173 -15.17 8.88 1.80
N ARG A 174 -16.49 8.69 1.92
CA ARG A 174 -17.49 9.52 1.25
C ARG A 174 -17.34 10.99 1.63
N ARG A 175 -17.20 11.29 2.93
CA ARG A 175 -17.00 12.64 3.45
C ARG A 175 -15.74 13.28 2.87
N HIS A 176 -14.61 12.56 2.89
CA HIS A 176 -13.35 13.06 2.34
C HIS A 176 -13.43 13.30 0.83
N ALA A 177 -13.93 12.34 0.06
CA ALA A 177 -14.08 12.47 -1.39
C ALA A 177 -14.90 13.72 -1.80
N LEU A 178 -15.95 14.05 -1.04
CA LEU A 178 -16.78 15.24 -1.29
C LEU A 178 -16.12 16.55 -0.82
N SER A 179 -15.20 16.50 0.13
CA SER A 179 -14.62 17.70 0.77
C SER A 179 -13.31 18.16 0.12
N ILE A 180 -12.55 17.25 -0.51
CA ILE A 180 -11.28 17.59 -1.16
C ILE A 180 -11.54 18.60 -2.30
N PRO A 181 -10.73 19.64 -2.52
CA PRO A 181 -10.87 20.57 -3.66
C PRO A 181 -10.49 19.94 -5.02
N ALA A 182 -11.00 20.49 -6.12
CA ALA A 182 -10.74 19.92 -7.46
C ALA A 182 -9.27 20.05 -7.89
N GLU A 183 -8.61 21.13 -7.48
CA GLU A 183 -7.20 21.40 -7.72
C GLU A 183 -6.27 20.37 -7.06
N GLU A 184 -6.66 19.80 -5.91
CA GLU A 184 -5.90 18.73 -5.28
C GLU A 184 -5.94 17.44 -6.11
N PHE A 185 -7.07 17.13 -6.74
CA PHE A 185 -7.16 16.01 -7.68
C PHE A 185 -6.33 16.27 -8.94
N ALA A 186 -6.37 17.50 -9.47
CA ALA A 186 -5.56 17.88 -10.64
C ALA A 186 -4.04 17.80 -10.38
N ALA A 187 -3.61 17.90 -9.12
CA ALA A 187 -2.21 17.77 -8.73
C ALA A 187 -1.73 16.30 -8.64
N VAL A 188 -2.63 15.32 -8.66
CA VAL A 188 -2.25 13.90 -8.59
C VAL A 188 -1.61 13.47 -9.91
N LYS A 189 -0.40 12.92 -9.85
CA LYS A 189 0.41 12.62 -11.03
C LYS A 189 0.04 11.30 -11.68
N GLY A 190 0.10 11.27 -13.01
CA GLY A 190 -0.03 10.04 -13.81
C GLY A 190 -1.45 9.47 -13.86
N LEU A 191 -2.47 10.24 -13.48
CA LEU A 191 -3.83 9.82 -13.69
C LEU A 191 -4.14 9.70 -15.19
N PRO A 192 -5.02 8.76 -15.60
CA PRO A 192 -5.54 8.72 -16.95
C PRO A 192 -6.14 10.06 -17.37
N SER A 193 -6.04 10.40 -18.66
CA SER A 193 -6.44 11.72 -19.19
C SER A 193 -7.91 12.06 -18.95
N GLU A 194 -8.75 11.03 -18.82
CA GLU A 194 -10.19 11.11 -18.61
C GLU A 194 -10.57 11.22 -17.13
N TRP A 195 -9.62 11.01 -16.20
CA TRP A 195 -9.86 11.12 -14.76
C TRP A 195 -9.83 12.57 -14.29
N SER A 196 -10.87 13.31 -14.66
CA SER A 196 -11.15 14.61 -14.08
C SER A 196 -11.48 14.51 -12.58
N ALA A 197 -11.39 15.62 -11.86
CA ALA A 197 -11.82 15.68 -10.45
C ALA A 197 -13.30 15.28 -10.27
N ALA A 198 -14.16 15.57 -11.25
CA ALA A 198 -15.56 15.14 -11.23
C ALA A 198 -15.67 13.62 -11.40
N PHE A 199 -14.97 13.07 -12.41
CA PHE A 199 -14.94 11.63 -12.64
C PHE A 199 -14.48 10.86 -11.40
N ILE A 200 -13.35 11.25 -10.79
CA ILE A 200 -12.79 10.56 -9.63
C ILE A 200 -13.79 10.53 -8.47
N ARG A 201 -14.50 11.64 -8.23
CA ARG A 201 -15.52 11.71 -7.18
C ARG A 201 -16.71 10.82 -7.49
N ASP A 202 -17.26 10.94 -8.69
CA ASP A 202 -18.44 10.15 -9.07
C ASP A 202 -18.12 8.66 -9.01
N GLU A 203 -16.92 8.28 -9.47
CA GLU A 203 -16.49 6.89 -9.50
C GLU A 203 -16.19 6.34 -8.10
N VAL A 204 -15.47 7.08 -7.24
CA VAL A 204 -15.25 6.59 -5.87
C VAL A 204 -16.57 6.49 -5.10
N LEU A 205 -17.54 7.39 -5.32
CA LEU A 205 -18.85 7.31 -4.68
C LEU A 205 -19.62 6.08 -5.14
N ARG A 206 -19.57 5.76 -6.44
CA ARG A 206 -20.15 4.53 -7.00
C ARG A 206 -19.52 3.27 -6.41
N LEU A 207 -18.19 3.23 -6.31
CA LEU A 207 -17.44 2.10 -5.73
C LEU A 207 -17.76 1.93 -4.24
N ILE A 208 -17.85 3.03 -3.48
CA ILE A 208 -18.19 3.01 -2.06
C ILE A 208 -19.65 2.61 -1.83
N GLU A 209 -20.58 3.02 -2.69
CA GLU A 209 -21.97 2.56 -2.62
C GLU A 209 -22.08 1.05 -2.89
N ALA A 210 -21.31 0.52 -3.85
CA ALA A 210 -21.23 -0.92 -4.08
C ALA A 210 -20.64 -1.66 -2.86
N ALA A 211 -19.55 -1.14 -2.29
CA ALA A 211 -18.94 -1.69 -1.08
C ALA A 211 -19.91 -1.66 0.11
N ASP A 212 -20.69 -0.59 0.28
CA ASP A 212 -21.67 -0.47 1.36
C ASP A 212 -22.79 -1.50 1.21
N ARG A 213 -23.32 -1.70 -0.01
CA ARG A 213 -24.29 -2.78 -0.28
C ARG A 213 -23.74 -4.16 0.06
N TYR A 214 -22.48 -4.42 -0.25
CA TYR A 214 -21.82 -5.69 0.08
C TYR A 214 -21.64 -5.84 1.60
N VAL A 215 -21.13 -4.82 2.29
CA VAL A 215 -20.96 -4.79 3.75
C VAL A 215 -22.28 -5.08 4.47
N MET A 216 -23.40 -4.62 3.92
CA MET A 216 -24.74 -4.81 4.48
C MET A 216 -25.27 -6.24 4.39
N THR A 217 -24.76 -7.04 3.46
CA THR A 217 -25.19 -8.43 3.24
C THR A 217 -24.12 -9.45 3.62
N ALA A 218 -22.88 -9.00 3.83
CA ALA A 218 -21.77 -9.86 4.23
C ALA A 218 -22.02 -10.53 5.58
N PRO A 219 -21.68 -11.83 5.72
CA PRO A 219 -21.74 -12.52 7.00
C PRO A 219 -20.91 -11.81 8.09
N PRO A 220 -21.43 -11.64 9.33
CA PRO A 220 -20.74 -10.90 10.39
C PRO A 220 -19.31 -11.38 10.68
N GLU A 221 -19.05 -12.68 10.54
CA GLU A 221 -17.75 -13.31 10.75
C GLU A 221 -16.66 -12.85 9.77
N MET A 222 -17.03 -12.17 8.68
CA MET A 222 -16.09 -11.56 7.74
C MET A 222 -15.51 -10.25 8.26
N THR A 223 -16.11 -9.63 9.28
CA THR A 223 -15.62 -8.35 9.82
C THR A 223 -14.19 -8.51 10.33
N GLY A 224 -13.27 -7.69 9.80
CA GLY A 224 -11.84 -7.77 10.11
C GLY A 224 -11.10 -8.94 9.47
N ARG A 225 -11.72 -9.60 8.49
CA ARG A 225 -11.10 -10.64 7.67
C ARG A 225 -11.11 -10.22 6.21
N LEU A 226 -10.13 -10.73 5.47
CA LEU A 226 -10.01 -10.52 4.04
C LEU A 226 -10.37 -11.83 3.33
N ALA A 227 -11.44 -11.81 2.53
CA ALA A 227 -11.78 -12.90 1.63
C ALA A 227 -11.01 -12.74 0.32
N VAL A 228 -10.32 -13.80 -0.12
CA VAL A 228 -9.53 -13.81 -1.34
C VAL A 228 -9.80 -15.08 -2.15
N ASP A 229 -9.55 -15.01 -3.46
CA ASP A 229 -9.47 -16.19 -4.32
C ASP A 229 -8.15 -16.96 -4.10
N LYS A 230 -7.94 -18.03 -4.88
CA LYS A 230 -6.75 -18.89 -4.79
C LYS A 230 -5.45 -18.15 -5.19
N GLU A 231 -5.54 -17.12 -6.02
CA GLU A 231 -4.44 -16.23 -6.39
C GLU A 231 -4.14 -15.17 -5.32
N GLY A 232 -4.98 -15.04 -4.30
CA GLY A 232 -4.82 -14.04 -3.25
C GLY A 232 -5.38 -12.66 -3.60
N VAL A 233 -6.23 -12.57 -4.63
CA VAL A 233 -6.95 -11.33 -4.99
C VAL A 233 -8.22 -11.22 -4.14
N PRO A 234 -8.50 -10.06 -3.54
CA PRO A 234 -9.72 -9.86 -2.75
C PRO A 234 -11.00 -10.04 -3.56
N ILE A 235 -11.96 -10.79 -3.00
CA ILE A 235 -13.24 -11.10 -3.66
C ILE A 235 -14.42 -10.87 -2.73
N GLU A 236 -15.56 -10.47 -3.31
CA GLU A 236 -16.84 -10.45 -2.59
C GLU A 236 -17.36 -11.88 -2.44
N MET A 237 -17.38 -12.36 -1.19
CA MET A 237 -17.91 -13.68 -0.87
C MET A 237 -19.44 -13.68 -0.91
N SER A 238 -20.01 -14.66 -1.61
CA SER A 238 -21.43 -14.98 -1.71
C SER A 238 -21.63 -16.48 -1.47
N ASP A 239 -22.87 -16.95 -1.37
CA ASP A 239 -23.13 -18.39 -1.22
C ASP A 239 -22.62 -19.22 -2.42
N LEU A 240 -22.46 -18.59 -3.59
CA LEU A 240 -22.01 -19.25 -4.82
C LEU A 240 -20.50 -19.53 -4.83
N ASN A 241 -19.69 -18.68 -4.20
CA ASN A 241 -18.22 -18.78 -4.23
C ASN A 241 -17.60 -19.01 -2.85
N ARG A 242 -18.41 -19.19 -1.80
CA ARG A 242 -17.93 -19.41 -0.42
C ARG A 242 -16.99 -20.60 -0.30
N ALA A 243 -17.23 -21.67 -1.05
CA ALA A 243 -16.39 -22.88 -0.99
C ALA A 243 -14.97 -22.65 -1.52
N ASP A 244 -14.81 -21.70 -2.44
CA ASP A 244 -13.54 -21.38 -3.09
C ASP A 244 -12.83 -20.17 -2.47
N ALA A 245 -13.52 -19.45 -1.57
CA ALA A 245 -12.99 -18.27 -0.89
C ALA A 245 -12.09 -18.66 0.30
N ILE A 246 -10.90 -18.05 0.36
CA ILE A 246 -9.98 -18.20 1.48
C ILE A 246 -10.13 -16.99 2.39
N LEU A 247 -10.49 -17.23 3.66
CA LEU A 247 -10.58 -16.17 4.67
C LEU A 247 -9.24 -15.99 5.39
N ARG A 248 -8.67 -14.80 5.31
CA ARG A 248 -7.43 -14.40 5.98
C ARG A 248 -7.71 -13.45 7.12
N LYS A 249 -7.02 -13.63 8.25
CA LYS A 249 -7.05 -12.71 9.38
C LYS A 249 -5.70 -11.99 9.44
N ALA A 250 -5.73 -10.69 9.74
CA ALA A 250 -4.48 -9.96 9.96
C ALA A 250 -3.73 -10.52 11.18
N THR A 251 -2.42 -10.73 11.06
CA THR A 251 -1.55 -11.15 12.17
C THR A 251 -0.22 -10.39 12.16
N ALA A 252 0.42 -10.31 13.33
CA ALA A 252 1.76 -9.73 13.49
C ALA A 252 2.85 -10.80 13.46
N GLU A 253 2.47 -12.07 13.35
CA GLU A 253 3.36 -13.24 13.33
C GLU A 253 3.58 -13.68 11.88
N PRO A 254 4.75 -13.38 11.27
CA PRO A 254 4.99 -13.67 9.85
C PRO A 254 4.91 -15.16 9.53
N GLU A 255 5.30 -16.03 10.46
CA GLU A 255 5.30 -17.49 10.31
C GLU A 255 3.89 -18.10 10.25
N VAL A 256 2.89 -17.37 10.73
CA VAL A 256 1.48 -17.81 10.75
C VAL A 256 0.75 -17.34 9.49
N MET A 257 1.39 -16.58 8.60
CA MET A 257 0.81 -16.11 7.35
C MET A 257 0.84 -17.22 6.29
N PRO A 258 -0.30 -17.81 5.90
CA PRO A 258 -0.31 -18.83 4.85
C PRO A 258 0.08 -18.17 3.51
N ALA A 259 1.10 -18.70 2.85
CA ALA A 259 1.50 -18.25 1.53
C ALA A 259 0.55 -18.82 0.45
N PRO A 260 0.19 -18.08 -0.61
CA PRO A 260 -0.49 -18.65 -1.78
C PRO A 260 0.29 -19.84 -2.37
N ALA A 261 -0.40 -20.76 -3.05
CA ALA A 261 0.27 -21.76 -3.87
C ALA A 261 1.09 -21.01 -4.95
N ASP A 262 2.36 -21.39 -5.12
CA ASP A 262 3.38 -20.70 -5.94
C ASP A 262 3.98 -19.41 -5.36
N PHE A 263 3.75 -19.11 -4.08
CA PHE A 263 4.54 -18.09 -3.37
C PHE A 263 5.97 -18.58 -3.17
N ASN A 264 6.83 -18.25 -4.12
CA ASN A 264 8.24 -18.58 -4.03
C ASN A 264 8.89 -17.82 -2.85
N ALA A 265 9.06 -18.52 -1.74
CA ALA A 265 10.18 -18.26 -0.85
C ALA A 265 11.46 -18.64 -1.60
N ILE A 266 11.88 -17.83 -2.58
CA ILE A 266 13.18 -18.03 -3.23
C ILE A 266 14.21 -17.86 -2.12
N GLY A 267 14.95 -18.94 -1.85
CA GLY A 267 15.96 -18.99 -0.80
C GLY A 267 16.98 -17.89 -1.01
N TRP A 268 16.86 -16.82 -0.23
CA TRP A 268 17.88 -15.79 -0.14
C TRP A 268 18.87 -16.19 0.96
N SER A 269 20.10 -16.44 0.54
CA SER A 269 21.25 -16.38 1.43
C SER A 269 21.70 -14.91 1.47
N PRO A 270 21.93 -14.32 2.66
CA PRO A 270 22.54 -13.00 2.78
C PRO A 270 23.94 -12.92 2.15
N ASP A 271 24.53 -14.08 1.84
CA ASP A 271 25.81 -14.21 1.16
C ASP A 271 25.59 -14.58 -0.33
N HIS A 272 25.43 -13.58 -1.19
CA HIS A 272 25.85 -13.69 -2.59
C HIS A 272 26.62 -12.42 -2.98
N PRO A 273 27.74 -12.58 -3.72
CA PRO A 273 28.83 -11.60 -3.82
C PRO A 273 28.47 -10.32 -4.57
#